data_AF-A0A257M359-F1
#
_entry.id   AF-A0A257M359-F1
#
_cell.length_a   1.000
_cell.length_b   1.000
_cell.length_c   1.000
_cell.angle_alpha   90.00
_cell.angle_beta   90.00
_cell.angle_gamma   90.00
#
_symmetry.space_group_name_H-M   'P 1'
#
loop_
_entity.id
_entity.type
_entity.pdbx_description
1 polymer ?
#
loop_
_entity_poly.entity_id
_entity_poly.type
_entity_poly.pdbx_seq_one_letter_code
_entity_poly.pdbx_strand_id
1 'polypeptide(L)'
;MNANESRDSDGDGPGDNADPDDDNDGTPDVGDAFPFNPAEQTDSDNDGIGDIADPDDDNDGFPDTVDAFPFNTDESADTDGDGIGNNADEDDDNDGVPDANDGFPLNPAEQIDTDIDGIGNNADPDDDNDGIPDAIELALGLSSRVPIDPTLDADGDGQTDLFEIHAGTDHRLASDRFVWSVKPPAPGQQVSITMNVKTGRTYRIQSCTRLDGDWQVLEVVQPVLDGVHVFTGSGSFDKQFYRIEAKLNP
;
A
#
# COMPACT_ATOMS: atom_id res chain seq x y z
N MET A 1 28.11 -24.54 60.93
CA MET A 1 27.17 -25.46 61.65
C MET A 1 27.15 -25.32 63.17
N ASN A 2 26.48 -24.28 63.68
CA ASN A 2 26.03 -24.19 65.07
C ASN A 2 24.77 -25.06 65.30
N ALA A 3 24.32 -25.22 66.56
CA ALA A 3 23.22 -26.13 66.90
C ALA A 3 21.82 -25.75 66.35
N ASN A 4 21.66 -24.57 65.74
CA ASN A 4 20.42 -24.06 65.14
C ASN A 4 20.47 -24.01 63.60
N GLU A 5 21.51 -24.54 62.98
CA GLU A 5 21.75 -24.49 61.54
C GLU A 5 21.24 -25.77 60.88
N SER A 6 20.38 -25.63 59.87
CA SER A 6 19.73 -26.76 59.19
C SER A 6 20.18 -26.97 57.74
N ARG A 7 20.84 -25.98 57.13
CA ARG A 7 21.29 -25.97 55.75
C ARG A 7 22.50 -25.03 55.60
N ASP A 8 23.32 -25.33 54.61
CA ASP A 8 24.55 -24.67 54.18
C ASP A 8 24.60 -24.94 52.66
N SER A 9 24.05 -24.01 51.88
CA SER A 9 23.68 -24.23 50.48
C SER A 9 24.86 -24.13 49.51
N ASP A 10 25.89 -23.36 49.85
CA ASP A 10 27.13 -23.18 49.09
C ASP A 10 28.34 -23.95 49.66
N GLY A 11 28.29 -24.37 50.93
CA GLY A 11 29.34 -25.10 51.61
C GLY A 11 30.52 -24.22 52.07
N ASP A 12 30.34 -22.92 52.27
CA ASP A 12 31.44 -22.00 52.59
C ASP A 12 31.77 -21.90 54.09
N GLY A 13 30.88 -22.36 54.96
CA GLY A 13 31.11 -22.63 56.38
C GLY A 13 30.14 -21.97 57.37
N PRO A 14 29.77 -20.69 57.20
CA PRO A 14 28.43 -20.20 57.52
C PRO A 14 27.33 -21.16 57.05
N GLY A 15 26.12 -21.01 57.58
CA GLY A 15 24.98 -21.72 57.02
C GLY A 15 23.83 -20.75 56.88
N ASP A 16 22.81 -21.13 56.13
CA ASP A 16 21.85 -20.22 55.48
C ASP A 16 21.11 -19.26 56.42
N ASN A 17 21.15 -19.49 57.74
CA ASN A 17 20.54 -18.58 58.72
C ASN A 17 21.45 -17.42 59.16
N ALA A 18 22.70 -17.42 58.74
CA ALA A 18 23.74 -16.47 59.13
C ALA A 18 24.69 -16.11 57.98
N ASP A 19 24.58 -16.81 56.85
CA ASP A 19 25.17 -16.38 55.59
C ASP A 19 24.37 -15.19 55.02
N PRO A 20 25.03 -14.16 54.47
CA PRO A 20 24.36 -13.13 53.68
C PRO A 20 24.28 -13.42 52.17
N ASP A 21 24.88 -14.51 51.69
CA ASP A 21 24.94 -14.91 50.28
C ASP A 21 24.91 -16.46 50.21
N ASP A 22 23.71 -17.02 50.30
CA ASP A 22 23.43 -18.45 50.54
C ASP A 22 23.91 -19.39 49.41
N ASP A 23 24.21 -18.87 48.21
CA ASP A 23 24.78 -19.63 47.11
C ASP A 23 26.13 -19.14 46.58
N ASN A 24 26.65 -18.05 47.18
CA ASN A 24 27.96 -17.46 46.93
C ASN A 24 28.17 -17.03 45.47
N ASP A 25 27.12 -16.59 44.78
CA ASP A 25 27.18 -16.07 43.43
C ASP A 25 27.61 -14.59 43.34
N GLY A 26 27.65 -13.91 44.50
CA GLY A 26 28.05 -12.52 44.65
C GLY A 26 26.87 -11.55 44.82
N THR A 27 25.63 -12.04 44.80
CA THR A 27 24.39 -11.29 45.05
C THR A 27 23.87 -11.63 46.45
N PRO A 28 23.84 -10.67 47.39
CA PRO A 28 23.33 -10.96 48.73
C PRO A 28 21.85 -11.35 48.71
N ASP A 29 21.43 -12.28 49.57
CA ASP A 29 20.06 -12.85 49.63
C ASP A 29 18.94 -11.79 49.65
N VAL A 30 19.24 -10.60 50.18
CA VAL A 30 18.26 -9.51 50.33
C VAL A 30 17.82 -8.91 48.99
N GLY A 31 18.59 -9.14 47.93
CA GLY A 31 18.37 -8.61 46.59
C GLY A 31 18.53 -9.66 45.50
N ASP A 32 18.56 -10.93 45.89
CA ASP A 32 18.59 -12.08 45.00
C ASP A 32 17.19 -12.70 44.95
N ALA A 33 16.63 -12.82 43.74
CA ALA A 33 15.34 -13.50 43.53
C ALA A 33 15.45 -15.01 43.74
N PHE A 34 16.66 -15.59 43.59
CA PHE A 34 16.94 -17.01 43.75
C PHE A 34 18.13 -17.29 44.69
N PRO A 35 18.03 -17.01 46.01
CA PRO A 35 19.13 -17.11 46.99
C PRO A 35 19.81 -18.49 47.15
N PHE A 36 19.36 -19.51 46.44
CA PHE A 36 19.91 -20.87 46.53
C PHE A 36 20.30 -21.42 45.16
N ASN A 37 20.30 -20.58 44.12
CA ASN A 37 20.59 -20.96 42.75
C ASN A 37 21.61 -19.98 42.15
N PRO A 38 22.91 -20.32 42.17
CA PRO A 38 23.97 -19.38 41.81
C PRO A 38 24.05 -19.08 40.30
N ALA A 39 23.08 -19.55 39.54
CA ALA A 39 22.94 -19.33 38.11
C ALA A 39 21.87 -18.28 37.77
N GLU A 40 21.09 -17.79 38.74
CA GLU A 40 19.96 -16.90 38.54
C GLU A 40 19.95 -15.85 39.66
N GLN A 41 19.73 -14.57 39.34
CA GLN A 41 19.70 -13.49 40.35
C GLN A 41 18.44 -12.62 40.27
N THR A 42 17.84 -12.54 39.08
CA THR A 42 16.72 -11.66 38.75
C THR A 42 15.54 -12.47 38.22
N ASP A 43 14.34 -12.00 38.53
CA ASP A 43 13.02 -12.56 38.17
C ASP A 43 12.14 -11.35 37.83
N SER A 44 12.31 -10.83 36.62
CA SER A 44 11.83 -9.49 36.21
C SER A 44 10.30 -9.42 36.19
N ASP A 45 9.64 -10.52 35.85
CA ASP A 45 8.18 -10.65 35.83
C ASP A 45 7.59 -11.33 37.10
N ASN A 46 8.42 -11.88 37.97
CA ASN A 46 8.06 -12.60 39.19
C ASN A 46 7.24 -13.88 38.93
N ASP A 47 7.52 -14.60 37.84
CA ASP A 47 6.86 -15.86 37.50
C ASP A 47 7.51 -17.08 38.19
N GLY A 48 8.73 -16.90 38.72
CA GLY A 48 9.51 -17.90 39.43
C GLY A 48 10.50 -18.68 38.56
N ILE A 49 10.67 -18.30 37.30
CA ILE A 49 11.78 -18.64 36.42
C ILE A 49 12.73 -17.43 36.43
N GLY A 50 14.04 -17.64 36.51
CA GLY A 50 14.99 -16.52 36.51
C GLY A 50 15.30 -16.06 35.09
N ASP A 51 15.62 -14.78 34.93
CA ASP A 51 15.82 -14.12 33.64
C ASP A 51 16.90 -14.81 32.76
N ILE A 52 17.81 -15.62 33.33
CA ILE A 52 18.80 -16.35 32.51
C ILE A 52 18.17 -17.60 31.86
N ALA A 53 17.10 -18.14 32.44
CA ALA A 53 16.37 -19.32 31.97
C ALA A 53 14.99 -19.00 31.37
N ASP A 54 14.43 -17.83 31.65
CA ASP A 54 13.19 -17.36 31.06
C ASP A 54 13.42 -16.95 29.60
N PRO A 55 12.54 -17.33 28.66
CA PRO A 55 12.57 -16.82 27.29
C PRO A 55 11.77 -15.52 27.06
N ASP A 56 11.09 -14.99 28.08
CA ASP A 56 10.18 -13.82 28.05
C ASP A 56 10.22 -13.11 29.42
N ASP A 57 11.33 -12.40 29.68
CA ASP A 57 11.74 -11.87 30.98
C ASP A 57 10.73 -10.89 31.63
N ASP A 58 9.79 -10.33 30.85
CA ASP A 58 8.75 -9.45 31.34
C ASP A 58 7.32 -9.99 31.13
N ASN A 59 7.19 -11.14 30.47
CA ASN A 59 5.93 -11.84 30.21
C ASN A 59 4.91 -10.99 29.44
N ASP A 60 5.36 -10.08 28.55
CA ASP A 60 4.51 -9.28 27.67
C ASP A 60 3.99 -10.08 26.45
N GLY A 61 4.58 -11.26 26.20
CA GLY A 61 4.25 -12.19 25.14
C GLY A 61 5.18 -12.13 23.92
N PHE A 62 6.22 -11.30 23.95
CA PHE A 62 7.30 -11.24 22.98
C PHE A 62 8.60 -11.81 23.57
N PRO A 63 9.14 -12.90 23.02
CA PRO A 63 10.37 -13.48 23.56
C PRO A 63 11.56 -12.53 23.47
N ASP A 64 12.48 -12.54 24.44
CA ASP A 64 13.63 -11.61 24.52
C ASP A 64 14.49 -11.56 23.25
N THR A 65 14.48 -12.66 22.49
CA THR A 65 15.21 -12.76 21.22
C THR A 65 14.70 -11.84 20.11
N VAL A 66 13.46 -11.33 20.24
CA VAL A 66 12.80 -10.43 19.28
C VAL A 66 12.23 -9.18 19.93
N ASP A 67 12.31 -9.09 21.26
CA ASP A 67 11.90 -7.93 22.03
C ASP A 67 13.04 -6.89 22.12
N ALA A 68 12.75 -5.64 21.78
CA ALA A 68 13.68 -4.53 21.93
C ALA A 68 13.85 -4.08 23.41
N PHE A 69 12.87 -4.36 24.27
CA PHE A 69 12.79 -3.98 25.67
C PHE A 69 12.40 -5.16 26.58
N PRO A 70 13.23 -6.22 26.68
CA PRO A 70 12.90 -7.49 27.36
C PRO A 70 12.59 -7.39 28.87
N PHE A 71 12.66 -6.21 29.47
CA PHE A 71 12.38 -6.00 30.89
C PHE A 71 11.27 -4.96 31.11
N ASN A 72 10.49 -4.65 30.07
CA ASN A 72 9.48 -3.62 30.08
C ASN A 72 8.18 -4.12 29.44
N THR A 73 7.28 -4.59 30.31
CA THR A 73 5.98 -5.17 29.92
C THR A 73 5.08 -4.30 29.03
N ASP A 74 5.39 -3.01 28.91
CA ASP A 74 4.63 -2.03 28.15
C ASP A 74 5.26 -1.73 26.76
N GLU A 75 6.42 -2.30 26.40
CA GLU A 75 7.12 -2.03 25.14
C GLU A 75 7.79 -3.27 24.58
N SER A 76 7.65 -3.54 23.27
CA SER A 76 8.35 -4.64 22.61
C SER A 76 9.02 -4.33 21.27
N ALA A 77 8.77 -3.14 20.72
CA ALA A 77 9.29 -2.71 19.43
C ALA A 77 9.98 -1.35 19.55
N ASP A 78 11.05 -1.18 18.76
CA ASP A 78 11.84 0.05 18.58
C ASP A 78 12.16 0.14 17.07
N THR A 79 11.22 0.67 16.29
CA THR A 79 11.26 0.60 14.81
C THR A 79 12.43 1.38 14.22
N ASP A 80 12.78 2.52 14.81
CA ASP A 80 13.87 3.37 14.35
C ASP A 80 15.21 3.15 15.08
N GLY A 81 15.19 2.43 16.20
CA GLY A 81 16.37 2.10 16.99
C GLY A 81 16.89 3.26 17.83
N ASP A 82 16.04 4.22 18.21
CA ASP A 82 16.42 5.39 19.00
C ASP A 82 16.47 5.11 20.52
N GLY A 83 15.91 3.97 20.94
CA GLY A 83 15.86 3.50 22.31
C GLY A 83 14.62 3.92 23.10
N ILE A 84 13.64 4.54 22.46
CA ILE A 84 12.28 4.74 22.95
C ILE A 84 11.39 3.69 22.27
N GLY A 85 10.57 2.98 23.06
CA GLY A 85 9.70 1.97 22.49
C GLY A 85 8.51 2.59 21.76
N ASN A 86 8.02 1.91 20.73
CA ASN A 86 6.97 2.42 19.87
C ASN A 86 5.68 2.84 20.60
N ASN A 87 5.36 2.28 21.78
CA ASN A 87 4.17 2.72 22.53
C ASN A 87 4.38 4.08 23.23
N ALA A 88 5.64 4.51 23.40
CA ALA A 88 6.05 5.75 24.04
C ALA A 88 6.67 6.78 23.08
N ASP A 89 7.13 6.35 21.90
CA ASP A 89 7.59 7.23 20.84
C ASP A 89 6.40 7.97 20.19
N GLU A 90 6.66 9.16 19.66
CA GLU A 90 5.67 9.95 18.90
C GLU A 90 5.97 9.94 17.39
N ASP A 91 7.10 9.36 16.95
CA ASP A 91 7.59 9.30 15.57
C ASP A 91 8.38 7.99 15.37
N ASP A 92 7.65 6.86 15.35
CA ASP A 92 8.16 5.47 15.41
C ASP A 92 9.21 5.10 14.35
N ASP A 93 9.26 5.82 13.23
CA ASP A 93 10.22 5.60 12.14
C ASP A 93 11.20 6.75 11.92
N ASN A 94 11.10 7.81 12.72
CA ASN A 94 11.96 8.98 12.75
C ASN A 94 12.08 9.70 11.40
N ASP A 95 11.01 9.71 10.60
CA ASP A 95 10.98 10.39 9.31
C ASP A 95 10.60 11.89 9.40
N GLY A 96 10.17 12.31 10.60
CA GLY A 96 9.83 13.68 10.95
C GLY A 96 8.34 14.00 10.89
N VAL A 97 7.49 13.00 10.62
CA VAL A 97 6.02 13.11 10.71
C VAL A 97 5.54 12.29 11.90
N PRO A 98 4.98 12.93 12.96
CA PRO A 98 4.52 12.18 14.13
C PRO A 98 3.44 11.14 13.78
N ASP A 99 3.43 9.98 14.44
CA ASP A 99 2.56 8.82 14.12
C ASP A 99 1.09 9.18 13.99
N ALA A 100 0.62 10.12 14.82
CA ALA A 100 -0.77 10.60 14.80
C ALA A 100 -1.18 11.28 13.47
N ASN A 101 -0.21 11.68 12.66
CA ASN A 101 -0.38 12.30 11.36
C ASN A 101 0.28 11.50 10.22
N ASP A 102 0.88 10.35 10.51
CA ASP A 102 1.55 9.50 9.53
C ASP A 102 0.60 8.39 9.05
N GLY A 103 0.49 8.23 7.73
CA GLY A 103 -0.26 7.12 7.11
C GLY A 103 0.44 5.76 7.26
N PHE A 104 1.77 5.76 7.43
CA PHE A 104 2.63 4.60 7.62
C PHE A 104 3.65 4.82 8.75
N PRO A 105 3.22 4.88 10.03
CA PRO A 105 4.10 5.23 11.17
C PRO A 105 5.37 4.38 11.36
N LEU A 106 5.47 3.23 10.69
CA LEU A 106 6.61 2.30 10.82
C LEU A 106 7.48 2.24 9.56
N ASN A 107 7.27 3.13 8.60
CA ASN A 107 7.92 3.09 7.30
C ASN A 107 8.42 4.49 6.91
N PRO A 108 9.71 4.78 7.12
CA PRO A 108 10.25 6.13 6.95
C PRO A 108 10.37 6.58 5.48
N ALA A 109 9.88 5.77 4.55
CA ALA A 109 9.81 6.07 3.14
C ALA A 109 8.41 6.50 2.69
N GLU A 110 7.38 6.43 3.54
CA GLU A 110 5.99 6.72 3.18
C GLU A 110 5.29 7.45 4.33
N GLN A 111 4.61 8.56 4.02
CA GLN A 111 3.95 9.41 5.05
C GLN A 111 2.45 9.59 4.80
N ILE A 112 2.03 9.39 3.55
CA ILE A 112 0.71 9.76 3.06
C ILE A 112 0.16 8.60 2.24
N ASP A 113 -1.08 8.23 2.52
CA ASP A 113 -1.92 7.30 1.76
C ASP A 113 -3.18 8.07 1.36
N THR A 114 -3.20 8.62 0.15
CA THR A 114 -4.23 9.60 -0.24
C THR A 114 -5.59 8.96 -0.48
N ASP A 115 -5.62 7.74 -0.98
CA ASP A 115 -6.85 7.00 -1.28
C ASP A 115 -7.18 5.89 -0.26
N ILE A 116 -6.26 5.64 0.68
CA ILE A 116 -6.40 4.68 1.78
C ILE A 116 -6.46 3.24 1.24
N ASP A 117 -5.68 2.93 0.22
CA ASP A 117 -5.57 1.59 -0.34
C ASP A 117 -4.48 0.72 0.33
N GLY A 118 -3.64 1.35 1.16
CA GLY A 118 -2.54 0.73 1.91
C GLY A 118 -1.19 0.78 1.18
N ILE A 119 -1.08 1.47 0.05
CA ILE A 119 0.16 1.77 -0.65
C ILE A 119 0.45 3.27 -0.48
N GLY A 120 1.65 3.60 0.02
CA GLY A 120 1.99 5.01 0.22
C GLY A 120 2.23 5.74 -1.09
N ASN A 121 1.93 7.05 -1.10
CA ASN A 121 2.02 7.89 -2.29
C ASN A 121 3.40 7.86 -3.00
N ASN A 122 4.51 7.52 -2.32
CA ASN A 122 5.80 7.42 -3.00
C ASN A 122 5.94 6.12 -3.81
N ALA A 123 5.13 5.11 -3.52
CA ALA A 123 5.08 3.80 -4.19
C ALA A 123 3.82 3.59 -5.04
N ASP A 124 2.75 4.33 -4.78
CA ASP A 124 1.47 4.23 -5.50
C ASP A 124 1.56 4.88 -6.90
N PRO A 125 1.20 4.16 -7.99
CA PRO A 125 1.11 4.75 -9.31
C PRO A 125 -0.18 5.56 -9.59
N ASP A 126 -1.19 5.55 -8.71
CA ASP A 126 -2.50 6.20 -8.86
C ASP A 126 -2.99 6.70 -7.48
N ASP A 127 -2.33 7.74 -6.95
CA ASP A 127 -2.46 8.30 -5.60
C ASP A 127 -3.91 8.55 -5.13
N ASP A 128 -4.86 8.79 -6.05
CA ASP A 128 -6.25 9.09 -5.72
C ASP A 128 -7.27 8.06 -6.26
N ASN A 129 -6.76 6.99 -6.86
CA ASN A 129 -7.50 5.86 -7.41
C ASN A 129 -8.65 6.26 -8.37
N ASP A 130 -8.50 7.36 -9.12
CA ASP A 130 -9.49 7.78 -10.12
C ASP A 130 -9.37 7.02 -11.46
N GLY A 131 -8.32 6.22 -11.59
CA GLY A 131 -8.01 5.40 -12.76
C GLY A 131 -7.06 6.06 -13.75
N ILE A 132 -6.54 7.25 -13.45
CA ILE A 132 -5.51 7.93 -14.23
C ILE A 132 -4.20 7.92 -13.44
N PRO A 133 -3.16 7.21 -13.92
CA PRO A 133 -1.87 7.19 -13.23
C PRO A 133 -1.26 8.59 -13.03
N ASP A 134 -0.60 8.79 -11.88
CA ASP A 134 0.11 10.00 -11.47
C ASP A 134 0.99 10.60 -12.58
N ALA A 135 1.69 9.74 -13.30
CA ALA A 135 2.59 10.15 -14.38
C ALA A 135 1.84 10.85 -15.54
N ILE A 136 0.58 10.45 -15.79
CA ILE A 136 -0.28 11.09 -16.78
C ILE A 136 -0.79 12.43 -16.26
N GLU A 137 -1.25 12.48 -15.01
CA GLU A 137 -1.73 13.73 -14.40
C GLU A 137 -0.65 14.79 -14.29
N LEU A 138 0.55 14.41 -13.84
CA LEU A 138 1.71 15.28 -13.79
C LEU A 138 2.07 15.83 -15.18
N ALA A 139 1.99 14.98 -16.22
CA ALA A 139 2.23 15.41 -17.60
C ALA A 139 1.17 16.39 -18.10
N LEU A 140 -0.04 16.35 -17.54
CA LEU A 140 -1.15 17.26 -17.83
C LEU A 140 -1.19 18.48 -16.89
N GLY A 141 -0.33 18.52 -15.87
CA GLY A 141 -0.36 19.56 -14.83
C GLY A 141 -1.59 19.48 -13.93
N LEU A 142 -2.12 18.28 -13.75
CA LEU A 142 -3.16 17.94 -12.78
C LEU A 142 -2.51 17.47 -11.48
N SER A 143 -3.33 17.25 -10.45
CA SER A 143 -2.87 16.88 -9.11
C SER A 143 -3.17 15.41 -8.86
N SER A 144 -2.15 14.60 -8.61
CA SER A 144 -2.33 13.16 -8.33
C SER A 144 -3.15 12.83 -7.10
N ARG A 145 -3.40 13.82 -6.25
CA ARG A 145 -4.09 13.64 -4.97
C ARG A 145 -5.56 14.06 -4.98
N VAL A 146 -6.12 14.37 -6.15
CA VAL A 146 -7.46 14.95 -6.26
C VAL A 146 -8.17 14.35 -7.47
N PRO A 147 -9.16 13.45 -7.22
CA PRO A 147 -9.84 12.76 -8.30
C PRO A 147 -10.42 13.74 -9.30
N ILE A 148 -10.24 13.46 -10.59
CA ILE A 148 -10.81 14.29 -11.64
C ILE A 148 -12.33 14.22 -11.57
N ASP A 149 -12.98 15.40 -11.50
CA ASP A 149 -14.43 15.49 -11.55
C ASP A 149 -14.93 14.84 -12.86
N PRO A 150 -15.72 13.75 -12.79
CA PRO A 150 -16.16 13.01 -13.96
C PRO A 150 -17.11 13.81 -14.87
N THR A 151 -17.54 15.00 -14.43
CA THR A 151 -18.43 15.91 -15.14
C THR A 151 -17.74 17.18 -15.66
N LEU A 152 -16.47 17.40 -15.32
CA LEU A 152 -15.71 18.55 -15.80
C LEU A 152 -15.53 18.45 -17.32
N ASP A 153 -15.75 19.58 -17.99
CA ASP A 153 -15.57 19.79 -19.43
C ASP A 153 -14.91 21.17 -19.56
N ALA A 154 -13.59 21.20 -19.47
CA ALA A 154 -12.80 22.42 -19.32
C ALA A 154 -12.82 23.30 -20.59
N ASP A 155 -12.97 22.69 -21.76
CA ASP A 155 -12.96 23.40 -23.04
C ASP A 155 -14.37 23.62 -23.64
N GLY A 156 -15.40 22.99 -23.06
CA GLY A 156 -16.80 23.18 -23.38
C GLY A 156 -17.23 22.51 -24.69
N ASP A 157 -16.52 21.48 -25.14
CA ASP A 157 -16.80 20.78 -26.40
C ASP A 157 -17.87 19.68 -26.27
N GLY A 158 -18.28 19.37 -25.04
CA GLY A 158 -19.28 18.36 -24.70
C GLY A 158 -18.71 16.97 -24.40
N GLN A 159 -17.40 16.80 -24.32
CA GLN A 159 -16.72 15.67 -23.72
C GLN A 159 -16.20 16.05 -22.33
N THR A 160 -16.14 15.10 -21.42
CA THR A 160 -15.58 15.37 -20.09
C THR A 160 -14.07 15.19 -20.11
N ASP A 161 -13.34 15.97 -19.30
CA ASP A 161 -11.89 15.90 -19.17
C ASP A 161 -11.43 14.46 -18.90
N LEU A 162 -12.14 13.76 -17.99
CA LEU A 162 -11.89 12.35 -17.66
C LEU A 162 -11.98 11.46 -18.91
N PHE A 163 -13.00 11.65 -19.75
CA PHE A 163 -13.15 10.89 -21.00
C PHE A 163 -12.01 11.21 -21.96
N GLU A 164 -11.63 12.48 -22.05
CA GLU A 164 -10.60 12.94 -22.96
C GLU A 164 -9.22 12.44 -22.57
N ILE A 165 -8.88 12.47 -21.29
CA ILE A 165 -7.61 11.94 -20.76
C ILE A 165 -7.52 10.43 -21.03
N HIS A 166 -8.59 9.68 -20.78
CA HIS A 166 -8.68 8.27 -21.15
C HIS A 166 -8.59 8.04 -22.68
N ALA A 167 -9.18 8.92 -23.49
CA ALA A 167 -9.03 8.91 -24.94
C ALA A 167 -7.64 9.41 -25.39
N GLY A 168 -6.87 9.97 -24.46
CA GLY A 168 -5.63 10.74 -24.61
C GLY A 168 -5.74 11.91 -25.57
N THR A 169 -6.88 12.57 -25.65
CA THR A 169 -7.05 13.89 -26.24
C THR A 169 -6.65 15.00 -25.26
N ASP A 170 -6.37 16.19 -25.77
CA ASP A 170 -6.08 17.35 -24.95
C ASP A 170 -7.39 17.96 -24.41
N HIS A 171 -7.70 17.69 -23.13
CA HIS A 171 -8.91 18.16 -22.43
C HIS A 171 -9.06 19.69 -22.35
N ARG A 172 -8.07 20.46 -22.82
CA ARG A 172 -8.10 21.93 -22.84
C ARG A 172 -8.31 22.49 -24.23
N LEU A 173 -8.46 21.63 -25.24
CA LEU A 173 -8.50 22.04 -26.63
C LEU A 173 -9.70 21.44 -27.34
N ALA A 174 -10.78 22.22 -27.42
CA ALA A 174 -12.07 21.80 -28.01
C ALA A 174 -11.98 21.32 -29.48
N SER A 175 -10.83 21.52 -30.13
CA SER A 175 -10.53 21.00 -31.46
C SER A 175 -9.85 19.63 -31.48
N ASP A 176 -9.09 19.25 -30.44
CA ASP A 176 -8.49 17.91 -30.27
C ASP A 176 -9.48 16.98 -29.60
N ARG A 177 -10.68 16.90 -30.14
CA ARG A 177 -11.77 16.10 -29.58
C ARG A 177 -11.87 14.73 -30.20
N PHE A 178 -12.30 13.74 -29.43
CA PHE A 178 -12.49 12.39 -29.96
C PHE A 178 -13.82 12.30 -30.73
N VAL A 179 -13.79 12.74 -31.99
CA VAL A 179 -14.98 12.75 -32.86
C VAL A 179 -15.13 11.44 -33.62
N TRP A 180 -16.30 10.83 -33.47
CA TRP A 180 -16.79 9.81 -34.38
C TRP A 180 -17.97 10.38 -35.16
N SER A 181 -17.85 10.47 -36.48
CA SER A 181 -18.99 10.78 -37.33
C SER A 181 -19.02 9.82 -38.51
N VAL A 182 -20.15 9.16 -38.68
CA VAL A 182 -20.46 8.39 -39.87
C VAL A 182 -21.54 9.15 -40.62
N LYS A 183 -21.25 9.58 -41.85
CA LYS A 183 -22.32 10.02 -42.76
C LYS A 183 -23.29 8.85 -42.95
N PRO A 184 -24.61 9.04 -42.75
CA PRO A 184 -25.57 7.98 -43.05
C PRO A 184 -25.42 7.57 -44.52
N PRO A 185 -25.04 6.33 -44.83
CA PRO A 185 -24.99 5.88 -46.22
C PRO A 185 -26.42 5.77 -46.76
N ALA A 186 -26.58 5.97 -48.08
CA ALA A 186 -27.80 5.54 -48.73
C ALA A 186 -27.98 4.01 -48.54
N PRO A 187 -29.22 3.48 -48.58
CA PRO A 187 -29.45 2.04 -48.50
C PRO A 187 -28.54 1.28 -49.50
N GLY A 188 -27.76 0.32 -49.00
CA GLY A 188 -26.81 -0.48 -49.80
C GLY A 188 -25.42 0.12 -50.04
N GLN A 189 -25.07 1.27 -49.43
CA GLN A 189 -23.70 1.80 -49.47
C GLN A 189 -22.86 1.37 -48.28
N GLN A 190 -21.54 1.21 -48.51
CA GLN A 190 -20.57 0.99 -47.45
C GLN A 190 -20.48 2.21 -46.51
N VAL A 191 -20.40 1.96 -45.21
CA VAL A 191 -20.06 2.94 -44.19
C VAL A 191 -18.54 3.07 -44.12
N SER A 192 -18.01 4.29 -44.26
CA SER A 192 -16.61 4.57 -43.95
C SER A 192 -16.54 5.29 -42.60
N ILE A 193 -15.85 4.69 -41.65
CA ILE A 193 -15.51 5.31 -40.37
C ILE A 193 -14.10 5.88 -40.53
N THR A 194 -13.98 7.19 -40.45
CA THR A 194 -12.68 7.86 -40.38
C THR A 194 -12.45 8.26 -38.95
N MET A 195 -11.36 7.78 -38.36
CA MET A 195 -10.92 8.16 -37.02
C MET A 195 -9.50 8.71 -37.09
N ASN A 196 -9.26 9.81 -36.39
CA ASN A 196 -7.90 10.27 -36.13
C ASN A 196 -7.37 9.42 -34.97
N VAL A 197 -6.29 8.68 -35.21
CA VAL A 197 -5.69 7.77 -34.22
C VAL A 197 -4.34 8.31 -33.77
N LYS A 198 -4.07 8.28 -32.47
CA LYS A 198 -2.74 8.62 -31.93
C LYS A 198 -1.81 7.42 -32.12
N THR A 199 -0.56 7.70 -32.50
CA THR A 199 0.44 6.67 -32.82
C THR A 199 0.80 5.87 -31.56
N GLY A 200 1.02 4.55 -31.71
CA GLY A 200 1.40 3.68 -30.59
C GLY A 200 0.24 3.10 -29.77
N ARG A 201 -1.02 3.41 -30.13
CA ARG A 201 -2.22 2.90 -29.44
C ARG A 201 -2.94 1.84 -30.27
N THR A 202 -3.53 0.86 -29.58
CA THR A 202 -4.40 -0.15 -30.19
C THR A 202 -5.86 0.25 -30.00
N TYR A 203 -6.61 0.29 -31.10
CA TYR A 203 -8.02 0.64 -31.11
C TYR A 203 -8.83 -0.58 -31.52
N ARG A 204 -9.94 -0.83 -30.83
CA ARG A 204 -10.91 -1.88 -31.21
C ARG A 204 -12.26 -1.26 -31.49
N ILE A 205 -12.84 -1.57 -32.65
CA ILE A 205 -14.25 -1.29 -32.92
C ILE A 205 -15.07 -2.38 -32.23
N GLN A 206 -15.77 -2.03 -31.15
CA GLN A 206 -16.57 -2.99 -30.38
C GLN A 206 -17.84 -3.40 -31.11
N SER A 207 -18.52 -2.52 -31.85
CA SER A 207 -19.84 -2.83 -32.38
C SER A 207 -20.32 -1.95 -33.54
N CYS A 208 -21.35 -2.46 -34.23
CA CYS A 208 -22.19 -1.73 -35.17
C CYS A 208 -23.61 -2.28 -35.02
N THR A 209 -24.46 -1.58 -34.27
CA THR A 209 -25.83 -2.05 -33.98
C THR A 209 -26.79 -1.59 -35.07
N ARG A 210 -27.53 -2.52 -35.66
CA ARG A 210 -28.83 -2.22 -36.26
C ARG A 210 -29.81 -2.02 -35.10
N LEU A 211 -30.67 -0.99 -35.13
CA LEU A 211 -31.62 -0.65 -34.04
C LEU A 211 -32.64 -1.77 -33.67
N ASP A 212 -32.47 -3.01 -34.17
CA ASP A 212 -33.39 -4.14 -34.10
C ASP A 212 -32.82 -5.33 -33.27
N GLY A 213 -31.55 -5.31 -32.83
CA GLY A 213 -30.97 -6.35 -31.96
C GLY A 213 -29.62 -6.94 -32.38
N ASP A 214 -28.98 -7.58 -31.40
CA ASP A 214 -27.71 -8.32 -31.30
C ASP A 214 -26.39 -7.69 -31.81
N TRP A 215 -25.35 -7.85 -30.98
CA TRP A 215 -24.01 -7.29 -31.15
C TRP A 215 -23.16 -8.12 -32.15
N GLN A 216 -22.39 -7.45 -33.02
CA GLN A 216 -21.32 -8.07 -33.82
C GLN A 216 -20.01 -7.30 -33.68
N VAL A 217 -18.92 -8.01 -33.36
CA VAL A 217 -17.55 -7.46 -33.28
C VAL A 217 -16.98 -7.36 -34.69
N LEU A 218 -16.52 -6.18 -35.09
CA LEU A 218 -16.19 -5.89 -36.50
C LEU A 218 -14.72 -6.09 -36.91
N GLU A 219 -13.74 -6.13 -35.99
CA GLU A 219 -12.33 -6.58 -36.14
C GLU A 219 -11.44 -5.89 -35.09
N VAL A 220 -10.25 -6.45 -34.79
CA VAL A 220 -9.21 -5.84 -33.93
C VAL A 220 -8.07 -5.40 -34.85
N VAL A 221 -7.69 -4.12 -34.83
CA VAL A 221 -6.63 -3.60 -35.73
C VAL A 221 -5.34 -3.36 -34.96
N GLN A 222 -4.24 -3.95 -35.45
CA GLN A 222 -2.88 -3.81 -34.94
C GLN A 222 -2.24 -2.50 -35.45
N PRO A 223 -1.28 -1.90 -34.72
CA PRO A 223 -0.72 -0.58 -35.05
C PRO A 223 0.03 -0.56 -36.39
N VAL A 224 -0.08 0.55 -37.12
CA VAL A 224 0.76 0.89 -38.28
C VAL A 224 1.21 2.35 -38.12
N LEU A 225 2.51 2.60 -38.33
CA LEU A 225 3.08 3.96 -38.41
C LEU A 225 2.39 4.72 -39.56
N ASP A 226 1.99 5.97 -39.31
CA ASP A 226 1.33 6.93 -40.23
C ASP A 226 -0.16 7.22 -40.01
N GLY A 227 -0.71 6.85 -38.84
CA GLY A 227 -1.73 7.68 -38.16
C GLY A 227 -3.14 7.77 -38.79
N VAL A 228 -3.44 7.05 -39.86
CA VAL A 228 -4.81 6.95 -40.40
C VAL A 228 -5.11 5.49 -40.75
N HIS A 229 -6.02 4.88 -40.01
CA HIS A 229 -6.60 3.59 -40.35
C HIS A 229 -7.99 3.78 -40.96
N VAL A 230 -8.18 3.26 -42.17
CA VAL A 230 -9.51 3.18 -42.80
C VAL A 230 -10.03 1.77 -42.56
N PHE A 231 -11.09 1.66 -41.76
CA PHE A 231 -11.73 0.38 -41.49
C PHE A 231 -12.69 0.05 -42.64
N THR A 232 -12.45 -1.06 -43.33
CA THR A 232 -13.35 -1.57 -44.37
C THR A 232 -13.94 -2.92 -43.94
N GLY A 233 -15.04 -2.88 -43.21
CA GLY A 233 -15.86 -4.06 -42.96
C GLY A 233 -16.86 -4.28 -44.09
N SER A 234 -16.92 -5.49 -44.66
CA SER A 234 -17.97 -5.86 -45.62
C SER A 234 -19.16 -6.48 -44.88
N GLY A 235 -20.27 -5.75 -44.79
CA GLY A 235 -21.55 -6.23 -44.27
C GLY A 235 -22.72 -5.61 -45.03
N SER A 236 -23.87 -6.29 -45.08
CA SER A 236 -25.10 -5.74 -45.69
C SER A 236 -25.78 -4.77 -44.72
N PHE A 237 -25.65 -3.47 -44.98
CA PHE A 237 -26.13 -2.40 -44.13
C PHE A 237 -27.56 -1.98 -44.52
N ASP A 238 -28.56 -2.72 -44.02
CA ASP A 238 -29.97 -2.36 -44.21
C ASP A 238 -30.48 -1.52 -43.02
N LYS A 239 -30.48 -0.18 -43.22
CA LYS A 239 -31.10 0.93 -42.45
C LYS A 239 -30.15 1.83 -41.62
N GLN A 240 -30.68 3.02 -41.29
CA GLN A 240 -30.06 4.36 -41.44
C GLN A 240 -29.16 4.88 -40.30
N PHE A 241 -28.92 4.14 -39.21
CA PHE A 241 -28.10 4.64 -38.10
C PHE A 241 -27.32 3.51 -37.43
N TYR A 242 -26.05 3.77 -37.13
CA TYR A 242 -25.12 2.86 -36.46
C TYR A 242 -24.46 3.58 -35.28
N ARG A 243 -24.32 2.90 -34.14
CA ARG A 243 -23.47 3.32 -33.01
C ARG A 243 -22.18 2.53 -33.07
N ILE A 244 -21.04 3.21 -32.96
CA ILE A 244 -19.70 2.63 -33.00
C ILE A 244 -19.03 3.01 -31.69
N GLU A 245 -18.66 2.02 -30.91
CA GLU A 245 -17.87 2.21 -29.69
C GLU A 245 -16.44 1.76 -29.97
N ALA A 246 -15.49 2.67 -29.76
CA ALA A 246 -14.07 2.34 -29.74
C ALA A 246 -13.61 2.37 -28.29
N LYS A 247 -12.92 1.31 -27.85
CA LYS A 247 -12.26 1.29 -26.54
C LYS A 247 -10.75 1.24 -26.74
N LEU A 248 -10.02 2.02 -25.95
CA LEU A 248 -8.59 1.83 -25.76
C LEU A 248 -8.40 0.48 -25.05
N ASN A 249 -7.61 -0.42 -25.63
CA ASN A 249 -7.17 -1.59 -24.87
C ASN A 249 -6.07 -1.11 -23.90
N PRO A 250 -6.19 -1.40 -22.58
CA PRO A 250 -5.09 -1.21 -21.65
C PRO A 250 -3.89 -2.08 -22.04
#